data_AF-A0A955C3H4-F1
#
_entry.id   AF-A0A955C3H4-F1
#
_cell.length_a   1.000
_cell.length_b   1.000
_cell.length_c   1.000
_cell.angle_alpha   90.00
_cell.angle_beta   90.00
_cell.angle_gamma   90.00
#
_symmetry.space_group_name_H-M   'P 1'
#
loop_
_entity.id
_entity.type
_entity.pdbx_description
1 polymer ?
#
loop_
_entity_poly.entity_id
_entity_poly.type
_entity_poly.pdbx_seq_one_letter_code
_entity_poly.pdbx_strand_id
1 'polypeptide(L)'
;MPAPIENKNAIRHGLTTGKLPAGCGYVERLTNQLRRALESAVLDIAGEIGLFAAATINTACRWERHALLAQRWLRRGKDLTPADKLAFSRDVARASAERDKCIKALGLDHQDERDAWSVLDAVGVPPTADAAGDDSTDPSGDKAAPEAQGAA
;
A
#
# COMPACT_ATOMS: atom_id res chain seq x y z
N MET A 1 -28.90 32.34 18.09
CA MET A 1 -27.60 32.77 18.63
C MET A 1 -26.57 32.69 17.51
N PRO A 2 -25.79 33.76 17.24
CA PRO A 2 -24.70 33.70 16.27
C PRO A 2 -23.59 32.76 16.76
N ALA A 3 -22.94 32.05 15.84
CA ALA A 3 -21.85 31.14 16.17
C ALA A 3 -20.59 31.92 16.62
N PRO A 4 -19.73 31.34 17.49
CA PRO A 4 -18.49 31.99 17.93
C PRO A 4 -17.55 32.30 16.76
N ILE A 5 -16.89 33.47 16.83
CA ILE A 5 -16.01 34.02 15.77
C ILE A 5 -14.80 33.11 15.46
N GLU A 6 -14.43 32.20 16.38
CA GLU A 6 -13.36 31.21 16.18
C GLU A 6 -13.88 29.77 16.01
N ASN A 7 -14.98 29.59 15.28
CA ASN A 7 -15.49 28.25 15.03
C ASN A 7 -14.59 27.46 14.07
N LYS A 8 -13.58 26.79 14.61
CA LYS A 8 -12.67 25.89 13.88
C LYS A 8 -13.38 24.67 13.27
N ASN A 9 -14.66 24.41 13.60
CA ASN A 9 -15.40 23.32 12.96
C ASN A 9 -15.64 23.59 11.46
N ALA A 10 -15.71 24.85 11.03
CA ALA A 10 -15.79 25.17 9.59
C ALA A 10 -14.51 24.74 8.84
N ILE A 11 -13.35 24.80 9.50
CA ILE A 11 -12.07 24.31 8.97
C ILE A 11 -12.03 22.77 9.00
N ARG A 12 -12.61 22.15 10.05
CA ARG A 12 -12.67 20.69 10.22
C ARG A 12 -13.55 19.99 9.18
N HIS A 13 -14.56 20.69 8.66
CA HIS A 13 -15.39 20.23 7.54
C HIS A 13 -14.85 20.71 6.16
N GLY A 14 -13.57 21.09 6.11
CA GLY A 14 -12.92 21.73 4.97
C GLY A 14 -13.06 21.02 3.63
N LEU A 15 -13.06 21.84 2.56
CA LEU A 15 -12.91 21.51 1.14
C LEU A 15 -13.44 20.12 0.76
N THR A 16 -14.74 19.88 1.02
CA THR A 16 -15.42 18.70 0.52
C THR A 16 -15.32 18.70 -0.99
N THR A 17 -14.65 17.69 -1.53
CA THR A 17 -14.34 17.60 -2.95
C THR A 17 -15.57 17.14 -3.72
N GLY A 18 -16.63 17.95 -3.80
CA GLY A 18 -17.88 17.62 -4.50
C GLY A 18 -18.65 16.41 -3.95
N LYS A 19 -19.96 16.37 -4.17
CA LYS A 19 -20.77 15.21 -3.80
C LYS A 19 -20.59 14.10 -4.84
N LEU A 20 -20.20 12.90 -4.41
CA LEU A 20 -20.11 11.74 -5.29
C LEU A 20 -21.51 11.25 -5.70
N PRO A 21 -21.63 10.52 -6.83
CA PRO A 21 -22.88 9.86 -7.22
C PRO A 21 -23.40 8.91 -6.13
N ALA A 22 -24.72 8.66 -6.14
CA ALA A 22 -25.34 7.74 -5.20
C ALA A 22 -24.71 6.33 -5.27
N GLY A 23 -24.55 5.70 -4.11
CA GLY A 23 -23.91 4.38 -3.98
C GLY A 23 -22.39 4.38 -4.19
N CYS A 24 -21.73 5.54 -4.13
CA CYS A 24 -20.27 5.69 -4.10
C CYS A 24 -19.71 6.02 -2.70
N GLY A 25 -20.49 5.87 -1.63
CA GLY A 25 -20.03 6.19 -0.26
C GLY A 25 -18.79 5.40 0.17
N TYR A 26 -18.59 4.18 -0.35
CA TYR A 26 -17.36 3.43 -0.07
C TYR A 26 -16.11 4.08 -0.69
N VAL A 27 -16.24 4.71 -1.87
CA VAL A 27 -15.13 5.43 -2.54
C VAL A 27 -14.70 6.60 -1.67
N GLU A 28 -15.66 7.37 -1.17
CA GLU A 28 -15.40 8.47 -0.24
C GLU A 28 -14.69 8.00 1.04
N ARG A 29 -15.13 6.87 1.61
CA ARG A 29 -14.49 6.27 2.77
C ARG A 29 -13.04 5.87 2.48
N LEU A 30 -12.77 5.19 1.37
CA LEU A 30 -11.41 4.77 0.97
C LEU A 30 -10.50 5.97 0.68
N THR A 31 -10.99 6.97 -0.06
CA THR A 31 -10.22 8.20 -0.32
C THR A 31 -9.90 8.95 0.98
N ASN A 32 -10.85 9.00 1.92
CA ASN A 32 -10.59 9.61 3.23
C ASN A 32 -9.60 8.81 4.10
N GLN A 33 -9.60 7.48 3.99
CA GLN A 33 -8.60 6.63 4.64
C GLN A 33 -7.21 6.90 4.06
N LEU A 34 -7.07 6.95 2.73
CA LEU A 34 -5.81 7.31 2.07
C LEU A 34 -5.33 8.70 2.53
N ARG A 35 -6.23 9.70 2.54
CA ARG A 35 -5.89 11.06 3.00
C ARG A 35 -5.28 11.04 4.41
N ARG A 36 -5.95 10.39 5.36
CA ARG A 36 -5.47 10.30 6.75
C ARG A 36 -4.14 9.57 6.86
N ALA A 37 -3.94 8.51 6.06
CA ALA A 37 -2.68 7.77 6.04
C ALA A 37 -1.53 8.64 5.52
N LEU A 38 -1.74 9.40 4.44
CA LEU A 38 -0.74 10.33 3.91
C LEU A 38 -0.46 11.49 4.88
N GLU A 39 -1.51 12.08 5.48
CA GLU A 39 -1.36 13.13 6.49
C GLU A 39 -0.55 12.65 7.69
N SER A 40 -0.82 11.43 8.19
CA SER A 40 -0.03 10.81 9.27
C SER A 40 1.43 10.63 8.86
N ALA A 41 1.68 10.02 7.70
CA ALA A 41 3.05 9.76 7.25
C ALA A 41 3.86 11.05 7.04
N VAL A 42 3.23 12.12 6.52
CA VAL A 42 3.88 13.43 6.39
C VAL A 42 4.16 14.05 7.76
N LEU A 43 3.23 13.94 8.72
CA LEU A 43 3.47 14.40 10.09
C LEU A 43 4.61 13.64 10.77
N ASP A 44 4.72 12.33 10.53
CA ASP A 44 5.77 11.49 11.11
C ASP A 44 7.17 11.90 10.61
N ILE A 45 7.29 12.31 9.34
CA ILE A 45 8.58 12.71 8.73
C ILE A 45 8.89 14.19 8.96
N ALA A 46 7.93 15.09 8.74
CA ALA A 46 8.15 16.53 8.71
C ALA A 46 7.74 17.27 9.99
N GLY A 47 6.95 16.64 10.87
CA GLY A 47 6.40 17.25 12.09
C GLY A 47 5.23 18.21 11.87
N GLU A 48 5.04 18.71 10.65
CA GLU A 48 3.93 19.58 10.26
C GLU A 48 3.47 19.36 8.81
N ILE A 49 2.23 19.75 8.50
CA ILE A 49 1.69 19.69 7.13
C ILE A 49 1.70 21.10 6.52
N GLY A 50 2.75 21.40 5.77
CA GLY A 50 2.84 22.65 5.01
C GLY A 50 1.84 22.71 3.85
N LEU A 51 1.64 23.91 3.29
CA LEU A 51 0.70 24.15 2.18
C LEU A 51 0.98 23.28 0.95
N PHE A 52 2.25 23.09 0.60
CA PHE A 52 2.66 22.24 -0.51
C PHE A 52 2.23 20.78 -0.27
N ALA A 53 2.53 20.23 0.91
CA ALA A 53 2.13 18.86 1.26
C ALA A 53 0.60 18.69 1.25
N ALA A 54 -0.13 19.64 1.82
CA ALA A 54 -1.60 19.63 1.80
C ALA A 54 -2.17 19.63 0.37
N ALA A 55 -1.63 20.45 -0.53
CA ALA A 55 -2.04 20.49 -1.93
C ALA A 55 -1.71 19.18 -2.68
N THR A 56 -0.55 18.60 -2.41
CA THR A 56 -0.12 17.33 -3.01
C THR A 56 -0.96 16.15 -2.52
N ILE A 57 -1.26 16.07 -1.21
CA ILE A 57 -2.18 15.07 -0.63
C ILE A 57 -3.56 15.16 -1.27
N ASN A 58 -4.10 16.38 -1.41
CA ASN A 58 -5.40 16.59 -2.04
C ASN A 58 -5.39 16.13 -3.52
N THR A 59 -4.31 16.39 -4.24
CA THR A 59 -4.13 15.94 -5.63
C THR A 59 -4.08 14.41 -5.72
N ALA A 60 -3.32 13.76 -4.85
CA ALA A 60 -3.27 12.30 -4.74
C ALA A 60 -4.67 11.71 -4.47
N CYS A 61 -5.43 12.31 -3.55
CA CYS A 61 -6.80 11.86 -3.22
C CYS A 61 -7.77 12.00 -4.39
N ARG A 62 -7.61 13.03 -5.24
CA ARG A 62 -8.43 13.20 -6.45
C ARG A 62 -8.14 12.11 -7.48
N TRP A 63 -6.87 11.77 -7.69
CA TRP A 63 -6.47 10.68 -8.57
C TRP A 63 -6.94 9.32 -8.06
N GLU A 64 -6.78 9.03 -6.77
CA GLU A 64 -7.29 7.80 -6.15
C GLU A 64 -8.79 7.63 -6.37
N ARG A 65 -9.55 8.71 -6.13
CA ARG A 65 -10.99 8.70 -6.37
C ARG A 65 -11.33 8.41 -7.82
N HIS A 66 -10.60 8.99 -8.78
CA HIS A 66 -10.80 8.73 -10.19
C HIS A 66 -10.57 7.25 -10.52
N ALA A 67 -9.48 6.66 -10.02
CA ALA A 67 -9.18 5.24 -10.16
C ALA A 67 -10.32 4.36 -9.60
N LEU A 68 -10.79 4.65 -8.38
CA LEU A 68 -11.85 3.88 -7.74
C LEU A 68 -13.19 3.98 -8.48
N LEU A 69 -13.52 5.14 -9.06
CA LEU A 69 -14.71 5.31 -9.88
C LEU A 69 -14.61 4.54 -11.20
N ALA A 70 -13.46 4.61 -11.89
CA ALA A 70 -13.20 3.83 -13.09
C ALA A 70 -13.30 2.32 -12.83
N GLN A 71 -12.69 1.83 -11.73
CA GLN A 71 -12.84 0.44 -11.29
C GLN A 71 -14.29 0.05 -11.00
N ARG A 72 -15.06 0.95 -10.37
CA ARG A 72 -16.49 0.71 -10.11
C ARG A 72 -17.27 0.56 -11.40
N TRP A 73 -17.04 1.42 -12.39
CA TRP A 73 -17.70 1.35 -13.68
C TRP A 73 -17.35 0.08 -14.43
N LEU A 74 -16.07 -0.33 -14.41
CA LEU A 74 -15.66 -1.64 -14.95
C LEU A 74 -16.40 -2.81 -14.31
N ARG A 75 -16.62 -2.76 -13.00
CA ARG A 75 -17.30 -3.84 -12.25
C ARG A 75 -18.81 -3.86 -12.43
N ARG A 76 -19.45 -2.68 -12.54
CA ARG A 76 -20.92 -2.54 -12.50
C ARG A 76 -21.54 -2.23 -13.86
N GLY A 77 -20.77 -1.77 -14.83
CA GLY A 77 -21.25 -1.41 -16.16
C GLY A 77 -21.61 -2.65 -16.96
N LYS A 78 -22.91 -2.94 -17.07
CA LYS A 78 -23.42 -4.09 -17.83
C LYS A 78 -23.31 -3.87 -19.34
N ASP A 79 -23.44 -2.62 -19.79
CA ASP A 79 -23.55 -2.24 -21.20
C ASP A 79 -22.27 -1.59 -21.74
N LEU A 80 -21.12 -1.85 -21.11
CA LEU A 80 -19.85 -1.29 -21.55
C LEU A 80 -19.32 -2.03 -22.78
N THR A 81 -19.02 -1.28 -23.83
CA THR A 81 -18.35 -1.83 -25.01
C THR A 81 -16.93 -2.27 -24.65
N PRO A 82 -16.30 -3.17 -25.43
CA PRO A 82 -14.89 -3.50 -25.24
C PRO A 82 -13.96 -2.28 -25.25
N ALA A 83 -14.28 -1.27 -26.07
CA ALA A 83 -13.54 -0.01 -26.11
C ALA A 83 -13.65 0.78 -24.80
N ASP A 84 -14.84 0.87 -24.21
CA ASP A 84 -15.05 1.55 -22.92
C ASP A 84 -14.30 0.85 -21.79
N LYS A 85 -14.32 -0.50 -21.78
CA LYS A 85 -13.55 -1.29 -20.81
C LYS A 85 -12.06 -0.98 -20.91
N LEU A 86 -11.52 -0.93 -22.12
CA LEU A 86 -10.13 -0.58 -22.34
C LEU A 86 -9.82 0.88 -21.93
N ALA A 87 -10.75 1.81 -22.15
CA ALA A 87 -10.62 3.20 -21.70
C ALA A 87 -10.55 3.29 -20.17
N PHE A 88 -11.51 2.71 -19.45
CA PHE A 88 -11.49 2.72 -17.99
C PHE A 88 -10.26 2.00 -17.42
N SER A 89 -9.80 0.91 -18.05
CA SER A 89 -8.57 0.24 -17.61
C SER A 89 -7.35 1.15 -17.73
N ARG A 90 -7.25 1.93 -18.82
CA ARG A 90 -6.18 2.92 -19.00
C ARG A 90 -6.29 4.06 -17.98
N ASP A 91 -7.51 4.51 -17.68
CA ASP A 91 -7.75 5.56 -16.69
C ASP A 91 -7.34 5.11 -15.28
N VAL A 92 -7.58 3.84 -14.92
CA VAL A 92 -7.11 3.27 -13.64
C VAL A 92 -5.58 3.27 -13.59
N ALA A 93 -4.92 2.82 -14.65
CA ALA A 93 -3.45 2.79 -14.71
C ALA A 93 -2.86 4.21 -14.63
N ARG A 94 -3.41 5.16 -15.40
CA ARG A 94 -2.98 6.56 -15.39
C ARG A 94 -3.17 7.21 -14.02
N ALA A 95 -4.35 7.07 -13.43
CA ALA A 95 -4.65 7.67 -12.13
C ALA A 95 -3.76 7.11 -11.03
N SER A 96 -3.44 5.81 -11.08
CA SER A 96 -2.50 5.19 -10.14
C SER A 96 -1.10 5.79 -10.30
N ALA A 97 -0.59 5.89 -11.53
CA ALA A 97 0.72 6.48 -11.79
C ALA A 97 0.81 7.95 -11.33
N GLU A 98 -0.22 8.76 -11.55
CA GLU A 98 -0.25 10.16 -11.11
C GLU A 98 -0.37 10.29 -9.57
N ARG A 99 -1.12 9.40 -8.91
CA ARG A 99 -1.14 9.32 -7.46
C ARG A 99 0.26 8.99 -6.92
N ASP A 100 0.95 8.00 -7.50
CA ASP A 100 2.26 7.56 -7.03
C ASP A 100 3.33 8.65 -7.22
N LYS A 101 3.25 9.44 -8.30
CA LYS A 101 4.07 10.66 -8.45
C LYS A 101 3.85 11.67 -7.31
N CYS A 102 2.61 11.85 -6.86
CA CYS A 102 2.30 12.73 -5.74
C CYS A 102 2.87 12.17 -4.42
N ILE A 103 2.79 10.86 -4.20
CA ILE A 103 3.36 10.18 -3.02
C ILE A 103 4.88 10.34 -3.00
N LYS A 104 5.53 10.14 -4.15
CA LYS A 104 6.97 10.38 -4.32
C LYS A 104 7.34 11.84 -4.07
N ALA A 105 6.54 12.80 -4.55
CA ALA A 105 6.77 14.23 -4.31
C ALA A 105 6.65 14.63 -2.82
N LEU A 106 5.98 13.81 -1.99
CA LEU A 106 5.94 13.98 -0.54
C LEU A 106 7.15 13.34 0.18
N GLY A 107 8.05 12.68 -0.55
CA GLY A 107 9.18 11.95 0.03
C GLY A 107 8.76 10.66 0.76
N LEU A 108 7.55 10.15 0.49
CA LEU A 108 7.02 8.93 1.11
C LEU A 108 7.36 7.65 0.32
N ASP A 109 8.06 7.76 -0.81
CA ASP A 109 8.55 6.60 -1.58
C ASP A 109 9.79 5.96 -0.95
N HIS A 110 10.53 6.74 -0.17
CA HIS A 110 11.55 6.25 0.74
C HIS A 110 10.86 5.78 2.01
N GLN A 111 10.39 4.52 2.01
CA GLN A 111 10.37 3.84 3.30
C GLN A 111 11.83 3.79 3.74
N ASP A 112 12.13 4.35 4.92
CA ASP A 112 13.37 4.05 5.61
C ASP A 112 13.66 2.59 5.34
N GLU A 113 14.80 2.33 4.72
CA GLU A 113 15.38 1.00 4.62
C GLU A 113 15.67 0.56 6.06
N ARG A 114 14.63 0.28 6.85
CA ARG A 114 14.59 -0.91 7.68
C ARG A 114 14.77 -2.01 6.67
N ASP A 115 16.03 -2.20 6.40
CA ASP A 115 16.59 -2.85 5.26
C ASP A 115 15.76 -4.11 5.04
N ALA A 116 15.15 -4.24 3.87
CA ALA A 116 14.38 -5.43 3.56
C ALA A 116 15.25 -6.69 3.78
N TRP A 117 16.58 -6.52 3.73
CA TRP A 117 17.59 -7.48 4.14
C TRP A 117 17.85 -7.54 5.64
N SER A 118 17.74 -6.47 6.44
CA SER A 118 17.78 -6.55 7.91
C SER A 118 16.71 -7.46 8.51
N VAL A 119 15.54 -7.58 7.86
CA VAL A 119 14.52 -8.57 8.25
C VAL A 119 15.00 -9.99 7.93
N LEU A 120 15.74 -10.17 6.85
CA LEU A 120 16.34 -11.47 6.48
C LEU A 120 17.55 -11.81 7.35
N ASP A 121 18.37 -10.84 7.74
CA ASP A 121 19.46 -11.02 8.71
C ASP A 121 18.90 -11.39 10.09
N ALA A 122 17.73 -10.86 10.47
CA ALA A 122 17.04 -11.23 11.70
C ALA A 122 16.39 -12.62 11.66
N VAL A 123 16.13 -13.18 10.47
CA VAL A 123 15.48 -14.50 10.27
C VAL A 123 16.50 -15.59 9.90
N GLY A 124 17.69 -15.22 9.44
CA GLY A 124 18.60 -16.09 8.69
C GLY A 124 19.92 -16.47 9.35
N VAL A 125 20.22 -16.02 10.57
CA VAL A 125 21.32 -16.61 11.36
C VAL A 125 20.69 -17.68 12.26
N PRO A 126 20.60 -18.96 11.84
CA PRO A 126 20.48 -20.02 12.82
C PRO A 126 21.65 -19.80 13.79
N PRO A 127 21.46 -19.95 15.12
CA PRO A 127 22.60 -19.92 16.02
C PRO A 127 23.62 -20.91 15.46
N THR A 128 24.73 -20.39 14.94
CA THR A 128 25.86 -21.23 14.60
C THR A 128 26.20 -21.88 15.91
N ALA A 129 25.88 -23.17 16.00
CA ALA A 129 26.33 -24.03 17.06
C ALA A 129 27.85 -24.10 16.92
N ASP A 130 28.53 -23.04 17.35
CA ASP A 130 29.94 -23.11 17.60
C ASP A 130 30.14 -24.20 18.65
N ALA A 131 31.01 -25.14 18.28
CA ALA A 131 32.05 -25.60 19.18
C ALA A 131 31.60 -26.30 20.47
N ALA A 132 30.98 -27.47 20.33
CA ALA A 132 31.12 -28.51 21.34
C ALA A 132 31.69 -29.79 20.71
N GLY A 133 33.00 -30.00 20.91
CA GLY A 133 33.73 -31.29 20.89
C GLY A 133 33.58 -32.15 19.63
N ASP A 134 34.62 -32.38 18.84
CA ASP A 134 35.71 -33.29 19.20
C ASP A 134 35.30 -34.35 20.24
N ASP A 135 34.68 -35.43 19.79
CA ASP A 135 35.11 -36.74 20.25
C ASP A 135 34.92 -37.80 19.14
N SER A 136 36.06 -38.38 18.81
CA SER A 136 36.27 -39.60 18.06
C SER A 136 35.33 -40.75 18.43
N THR A 137 34.57 -41.28 17.48
CA THR A 137 34.40 -42.74 17.35
C THR A 137 33.92 -43.13 15.96
N ASP A 138 34.89 -43.47 15.11
CA ASP A 138 34.71 -44.50 14.08
C ASP A 138 34.61 -45.84 14.83
N PRO A 139 33.57 -46.66 14.61
CA PRO A 139 33.81 -47.79 13.73
C PRO A 139 32.56 -48.23 12.93
N SER A 140 32.80 -48.50 11.64
CA SER A 140 32.41 -49.75 10.95
C SER A 140 31.02 -50.34 11.28
N GLY A 141 30.09 -50.18 10.34
CA GLY A 141 28.75 -50.79 10.40
C GLY A 141 28.19 -51.09 9.01
N ASP A 142 28.84 -52.05 8.35
CA ASP A 142 28.39 -52.81 7.18
C ASP A 142 26.89 -53.23 7.27
N LYS A 143 26.08 -52.91 6.26
CA LYS A 143 24.99 -53.78 5.75
C LYS A 143 24.26 -53.23 4.51
N ALA A 144 24.67 -53.80 3.38
CA ALA A 144 23.84 -54.42 2.32
C ALA A 144 22.42 -53.90 2.00
N ALA A 145 22.23 -53.72 0.67
CA ALA A 145 21.01 -53.46 -0.10
C ALA A 145 19.87 -54.51 0.12
N PRO A 146 18.64 -54.32 -0.42
CA PRO A 146 18.42 -54.47 -1.87
C PRO A 146 17.38 -53.55 -2.51
N GLU A 147 17.51 -53.50 -3.84
CA GLU A 147 16.57 -53.00 -4.85
C GLU A 147 15.11 -53.45 -4.59
N ALA A 148 14.17 -52.53 -4.80
CA ALA A 148 12.79 -52.87 -5.09
C ALA A 148 12.38 -52.22 -6.41
N GLN A 149 12.30 -53.08 -7.41
CA GLN A 149 11.78 -52.83 -8.74
C GLN A 149 10.26 -52.60 -8.68
N GLY A 150 9.77 -51.63 -9.46
CA GLY A 150 8.70 -51.90 -10.41
C GLY A 150 7.27 -51.45 -10.10
N ALA A 151 6.59 -51.21 -11.23
CA ALA A 151 5.15 -51.15 -11.50
C ALA A 151 4.45 -49.81 -11.19
N ALA A 152 3.70 -49.19 -12.10
CA ALA A 152 3.42 -49.41 -13.52
C ALA A 152 2.77 -48.13 -14.08
#